data_AF-A0A534RT83-F1
#
_entry.id   AF-A0A534RT83-F1
#
_cell.length_a   1.000
_cell.length_b   1.000
_cell.length_c   1.000
_cell.angle_alpha   90.00
_cell.angle_beta   90.00
_cell.angle_gamma   90.00
#
_symmetry.space_group_name_H-M   'P 1'
#
loop_
_entity.id
_entity.type
_entity.pdbx_description
1 polymer ?
#
loop_
_entity_poly.entity_id
_entity_poly.type
_entity_poly.pdbx_seq_one_letter_code
_entity_poly.pdbx_strand_id
1 'polypeptide(L)'
;MLAAGTTARANVNVALVKYWGKRDPELNLPATGSISLTLEGLSVEARVAFGEHATDRIEIDGGPARGEEAARVTHFLDVLRREAGRHERADVVTRSTVPRGIGLASSAAAFAALALAGSRAAGLRLEPPALSALARRGSGSAARSIFGGFVEWRRGERTDGRDSVASSLATTDGWDIRVVIAVTTSAPKAVSSRAGMTRALSSPLYPAWVASVEADLEEARAAIRAHDLEALGLVAEHSALKMHAIGLAARGRGPGRGGPPRHSGRRTHPHLRTGWRSGGSRVSGRDAHPTVVACAPGKIFLTGEYAVLAGAPALVAAVDRQAEVRIARRSGPGPLVVASLAEDERRVVDDDGRGELPGGDAGAVLAARRAVGPRVAARDALDITVDSRTFLVGSRKLGLGRSAATLAATVAGLLSAAGRSENAEQLEVALVAHALFQGGEGSGADIAAAVHGGVVEVVRRDTRLAVTPRILPTGLELLVGWTGEPASTVPLLRRFSAAARERPVLLRDLSLTAERAAAAVAAGDRVTFLDAVDRSGSLLEQLGREIELPIVTPALARLVSVARRAGAVAKPSGAGGGDCGIAFATSAAQAAAVRTAWEAEGILPLSLAIAPAGVRAWVDAPASQGASLG
;
A
#
# COMPACT_ATOMS: atom_id res chain seq x y z
N MET A 1 -7.92 12.84 43.44
CA MET A 1 -7.42 14.10 42.89
C MET A 1 -6.10 13.80 42.19
N LEU A 2 -6.01 13.96 40.86
CA LEU A 2 -4.74 13.84 40.14
C LEU A 2 -3.79 14.93 40.67
N ALA A 3 -2.53 14.56 40.95
CA ALA A 3 -1.51 15.52 41.36
C ALA A 3 -1.40 16.67 40.34
N ALA A 4 -0.94 17.85 40.79
CA ALA A 4 -0.72 19.00 39.92
C ALA A 4 0.37 18.67 38.88
N GLY A 5 -0.04 18.31 37.66
CA GLY A 5 0.85 17.97 36.56
C GLY A 5 1.29 19.19 35.76
N THR A 6 2.50 19.13 35.19
CA THR A 6 2.99 20.16 34.27
C THR A 6 2.53 19.83 32.85
N THR A 7 2.01 20.83 32.15
CA THR A 7 1.62 20.71 30.74
C THR A 7 2.58 21.51 29.86
N ALA A 8 2.97 20.93 28.73
CA ALA A 8 3.72 21.62 27.69
C ALA A 8 3.20 21.26 26.30
N ARG A 9 3.43 22.13 25.34
CA ARG A 9 3.05 21.93 23.93
C ARG A 9 4.28 22.09 23.05
N ALA A 10 4.39 21.25 22.04
CA ALA A 10 5.39 21.40 20.99
C ALA A 10 4.76 21.17 19.61
N ASN A 11 5.32 21.86 18.61
CA ASN A 11 4.85 21.78 17.24
C ASN A 11 5.60 20.69 16.45
N VAL A 12 4.94 20.16 15.44
CA VAL A 12 5.55 19.27 14.46
C VAL A 12 6.57 20.05 13.63
N ASN A 13 7.63 19.38 13.19
CA ASN A 13 8.57 19.93 12.21
C ASN A 13 8.61 19.06 10.95
N VAL A 14 8.95 19.67 9.81
CA VAL A 14 9.22 18.99 8.54
C VAL A 14 10.68 19.17 8.15
N ALA A 15 11.36 18.07 7.81
CA ALA A 15 12.76 18.12 7.40
C ALA A 15 12.90 18.64 5.96
N LEU A 16 13.66 19.73 5.80
CA LEU A 16 14.09 20.29 4.52
C LEU A 16 15.37 19.56 4.08
N VAL A 17 16.42 19.59 4.92
CA VAL A 17 17.57 18.67 4.78
C VAL A 17 17.36 17.49 5.73
N LYS A 18 17.32 16.27 5.19
CA LYS A 18 16.92 15.08 5.94
C LYS A 18 18.11 14.41 6.65
N TYR A 19 17.87 13.95 7.87
CA TYR A 19 18.73 12.94 8.49
C TYR A 19 18.12 11.55 8.24
N TRP A 20 18.99 10.56 8.04
CA TRP A 20 18.59 9.17 7.85
C TRP A 20 19.70 8.24 8.35
N GLY A 21 19.35 7.21 9.10
CA GLY A 21 20.32 6.41 9.85
C GLY A 21 20.83 7.08 11.13
N LYS A 22 21.45 6.27 11.98
CA LYS A 22 21.95 6.65 13.32
C LYS A 22 23.36 6.12 13.48
N ARG A 23 24.25 6.94 14.04
CA ARG A 23 25.56 6.44 14.49
C ARG A 23 25.45 5.72 15.84
N ASP A 24 24.49 6.13 16.68
CA ASP A 24 24.22 5.53 17.97
C ASP A 24 22.69 5.40 18.18
N PRO A 25 22.15 4.17 18.14
CA PRO A 25 20.73 3.94 18.35
C PRO A 25 20.22 4.19 19.77
N GLU A 26 21.06 4.02 20.80
CA GLU A 26 20.69 4.13 22.22
C GLU A 26 20.58 5.61 22.63
N LEU A 27 21.52 6.43 22.16
CA LEU A 27 21.52 7.88 22.38
C LEU A 27 20.71 8.65 21.32
N ASN A 28 20.16 7.94 20.32
CA ASN A 28 19.50 8.52 19.15
C ASN A 28 20.38 9.53 18.39
N LEU A 29 21.69 9.29 18.31
CA LEU A 29 22.62 10.16 17.60
C LEU A 29 22.54 9.92 16.09
N PRO A 30 22.34 10.97 15.29
CA PRO A 30 22.12 10.81 13.86
C PRO A 30 23.46 10.57 13.15
N ALA A 31 23.40 9.94 11.97
CA ALA A 31 24.57 9.81 11.12
C ALA A 31 24.99 11.17 10.50
N THR A 32 24.02 12.06 10.29
CA THR A 32 24.21 13.37 9.64
C THR A 32 23.42 14.46 10.37
N GLY A 33 23.78 15.73 10.13
CA GLY A 33 22.97 16.87 10.56
C GLY A 33 21.68 16.98 9.75
N SER A 34 20.83 17.94 10.11
CA SER A 34 19.58 18.19 9.38
C SER A 34 19.01 19.57 9.63
N ILE A 35 18.22 20.08 8.69
CA ILE A 35 17.47 21.35 8.82
C ILE A 35 15.98 21.07 8.66
N SER A 36 15.15 21.69 9.49
CA SER A 36 13.70 21.60 9.42
C SER A 36 13.01 22.94 9.52
N LEU A 37 11.75 22.97 9.11
CA LEU A 37 10.81 24.04 9.38
C LEU A 37 9.78 23.58 10.41
N THR A 38 9.57 24.36 11.46
CA THR A 38 8.51 24.11 12.45
C THR A 38 7.17 24.56 11.91
N LEU A 39 6.13 23.74 12.06
CA LEU A 39 4.80 23.94 11.47
C LEU A 39 3.81 24.46 12.50
N GLU A 40 3.17 25.58 12.22
CA GLU A 40 2.06 26.08 13.02
C GLU A 40 0.79 25.23 12.82
N GLY A 41 -0.09 25.20 13.84
CA GLY A 41 -1.38 24.49 13.79
C GLY A 41 -1.31 22.97 14.03
N LEU A 42 -0.13 22.36 13.90
CA LEU A 42 0.09 20.93 14.12
C LEU A 42 0.96 20.72 15.37
N SER A 43 0.32 20.37 16.49
CA SER A 43 0.96 20.32 17.79
C SER A 43 0.57 19.09 18.60
N VAL A 44 1.42 18.74 19.56
CA VAL A 44 1.11 17.77 20.61
C VAL A 44 1.27 18.48 21.94
N GLU A 45 0.24 18.35 22.77
CA GLU A 45 0.25 18.73 24.16
C GLU A 45 0.53 17.50 25.02
N ALA A 46 1.42 17.62 26.00
CA ALA A 46 1.75 16.57 26.95
C ALA A 46 1.63 17.12 28.37
N ARG A 47 0.90 16.39 29.22
CA ARG A 47 0.83 16.62 30.66
C ARG A 47 1.57 15.49 31.38
N VAL A 48 2.44 15.85 32.30
CA VAL A 48 3.22 14.90 33.12
C VAL A 48 3.06 15.23 34.59
N ALA A 49 2.75 14.23 35.41
CA ALA A 49 2.78 14.32 36.87
C ALA A 49 3.52 13.12 37.43
N PHE A 50 4.47 13.33 38.34
CA PHE A 50 5.11 12.25 39.08
C PHE A 50 4.31 11.94 40.35
N GLY A 51 4.18 10.66 40.67
CA GLY A 51 3.42 10.20 41.83
C GLY A 51 3.74 8.76 42.21
N GLU A 52 3.15 8.33 43.33
CA GLU A 52 3.30 6.97 43.84
C GLU A 52 2.38 6.02 43.06
N HIS A 53 2.89 5.49 41.96
CA HIS A 53 2.24 4.43 41.19
C HIS A 53 3.17 3.22 41.08
N ALA A 54 2.59 2.02 41.00
CA ALA A 54 3.35 0.80 40.75
C ALA A 54 4.03 0.80 39.36
N THR A 55 3.37 1.41 38.36
CA THR A 55 3.86 1.53 36.98
C THR A 55 3.51 2.89 36.41
N ASP A 56 4.22 3.32 35.36
CA ASP A 56 3.83 4.50 34.59
C ASP A 56 2.43 4.30 33.98
N ARG A 57 1.60 5.35 34.02
CA ARG A 57 0.26 5.36 33.41
C ARG A 57 0.28 6.32 32.24
N ILE A 58 0.06 5.79 31.05
CA ILE A 58 0.25 6.54 29.81
C ILE A 58 -1.07 6.52 29.03
N GLU A 59 -1.61 7.71 28.79
CA GLU A 59 -2.79 7.96 27.97
C GLU A 59 -2.38 8.78 26.74
N ILE A 60 -2.79 8.33 25.56
CA ILE A 60 -2.51 9.00 24.27
C ILE A 60 -3.84 9.18 23.56
N ASP A 61 -4.17 10.44 23.26
CA ASP A 61 -5.39 10.85 22.56
C ASP A 61 -6.70 10.28 23.15
N GLY A 62 -6.78 10.21 24.49
CA GLY A 62 -7.99 9.76 25.20
C GLY A 62 -8.06 8.25 25.47
N GLY A 63 -7.04 7.47 25.12
CA GLY A 63 -6.98 6.03 25.37
C GLY A 63 -5.66 5.57 26.01
N PRO A 64 -5.66 4.45 26.74
CA PRO A 64 -4.43 3.91 27.34
C PRO A 64 -3.45 3.45 26.26
N ALA A 65 -2.18 3.86 26.36
CA ALA A 65 -1.13 3.44 25.45
C ALA A 65 -0.82 1.94 25.62
N ARG A 66 -0.51 1.24 24.52
CA ARG A 66 -0.22 -0.20 24.51
C ARG A 66 0.98 -0.53 23.61
N GLY A 67 1.61 -1.68 23.85
CA GLY A 67 2.67 -2.22 22.99
C GLY A 67 3.91 -1.31 22.89
N GLU A 68 4.45 -1.16 21.68
CA GLU A 68 5.69 -0.41 21.42
C GLU A 68 5.58 1.08 21.83
N GLU A 69 4.40 1.68 21.71
CA GLU A 69 4.19 3.09 22.01
C GLU A 69 4.34 3.37 23.52
N ALA A 70 3.69 2.55 24.36
CA ALA A 70 3.85 2.61 25.81
C ALA A 70 5.30 2.35 26.21
N ALA A 71 5.95 1.31 25.66
CA ALA A 71 7.33 0.97 25.97
C ALA A 71 8.31 2.11 25.67
N ARG A 72 8.10 2.86 24.57
CA ARG A 72 8.95 4.00 24.21
C ARG A 72 8.78 5.19 25.16
N VAL A 73 7.56 5.49 25.57
CA VAL A 73 7.29 6.56 26.53
C VAL A 73 7.87 6.19 27.90
N THR A 74 7.66 4.96 28.38
CA THR A 74 8.27 4.45 29.61
C THR A 74 9.80 4.53 29.56
N HIS A 75 10.44 4.07 28.48
CA HIS A 75 11.89 4.17 28.34
C HIS A 75 12.40 5.61 28.38
N PHE A 76 11.68 6.54 27.75
CA PHE A 76 12.01 7.96 27.82
C PHE A 76 11.88 8.52 29.24
N LEU A 77 10.81 8.14 29.96
CA LEU A 77 10.63 8.52 31.36
C LEU A 77 11.73 7.95 32.26
N ASP A 78 12.26 6.76 31.99
CA ASP A 78 13.40 6.19 32.71
C ASP A 78 14.67 7.04 32.53
N VAL A 79 14.93 7.53 31.31
CA VAL A 79 16.04 8.45 31.05
C VAL A 79 15.84 9.74 31.84
N LEU A 80 14.64 10.32 31.78
CA LEU A 80 14.32 11.57 32.46
C LEU A 80 14.43 11.46 33.98
N ARG A 81 13.90 10.37 34.56
CA ARG A 81 14.00 10.07 35.99
C ARG A 81 15.45 9.94 36.44
N ARG A 82 16.27 9.25 35.67
CA ARG A 82 17.70 9.08 35.97
C ARG A 82 18.43 10.41 35.97
N GLU A 83 18.15 11.28 34.98
CA GLU A 83 18.73 12.63 34.93
C GLU A 83 18.25 13.52 36.08
N ALA A 84 17.01 13.34 36.54
CA ALA A 84 16.43 14.09 37.66
C ALA A 84 16.74 13.50 39.04
N GLY A 85 17.39 12.33 39.13
CA GLY A 85 17.58 11.62 40.39
C GLY A 85 16.27 11.15 41.06
N ARG A 86 15.25 10.82 40.25
CA ARG A 86 13.90 10.43 40.71
C ARG A 86 13.62 8.95 40.52
N HIS A 87 12.67 8.44 41.29
CA HIS A 87 12.24 7.04 41.21
C HIS A 87 10.73 6.87 41.05
N GLU A 88 9.94 7.92 41.32
CA GLU A 88 8.49 7.92 41.24
C GLU A 88 8.02 7.68 39.79
N ARG A 89 6.90 6.98 39.64
CA ARG A 89 6.30 6.74 38.33
C ARG A 89 5.48 7.95 37.89
N ALA A 90 5.19 8.04 36.59
CA ALA A 90 4.50 9.19 36.01
C ALA A 90 3.11 8.83 35.47
N ASP A 91 2.17 9.74 35.69
CA ASP A 91 0.96 9.89 34.89
C ASP A 91 1.30 10.79 33.69
N VAL A 92 1.13 10.26 32.48
CA VAL A 92 1.35 10.98 31.22
C VAL A 92 0.07 10.97 30.40
N VAL A 93 -0.39 12.15 30.00
CA VAL A 93 -1.50 12.33 29.07
C VAL A 93 -1.04 13.16 27.89
N THR A 94 -1.22 12.66 26.68
CA THR A 94 -0.94 13.43 25.45
C THR A 94 -2.19 13.65 24.61
N ARG A 95 -2.27 14.81 23.96
CA ARG A 95 -3.32 15.17 23.01
C ARG A 95 -2.70 15.80 21.76
N SER A 96 -3.02 15.26 20.60
CA SER A 96 -2.48 15.67 19.31
C SER A 96 -3.53 16.42 18.47
N THR A 97 -3.16 17.57 17.90
CA THR A 97 -3.93 18.20 16.81
C THR A 97 -3.57 17.63 15.44
N VAL A 98 -2.53 16.79 15.36
CA VAL A 98 -2.11 16.11 14.13
C VAL A 98 -3.12 15.01 13.82
N PRO A 99 -3.76 14.99 12.64
CA PRO A 99 -4.71 13.95 12.31
C PRO A 99 -4.06 12.56 12.27
N ARG A 100 -4.79 11.56 12.78
CA ARG A 100 -4.30 10.17 12.88
C ARG A 100 -3.95 9.61 11.50
N GLY A 101 -2.85 8.85 11.43
CA GLY A 101 -2.42 8.17 10.20
C GLY A 101 -1.58 8.99 9.22
N ILE A 102 -1.44 10.31 9.41
CA ILE A 102 -0.79 11.21 8.43
C ILE A 102 0.73 11.00 8.31
N GLY A 103 1.37 10.22 9.18
CA GLY A 103 2.79 9.89 9.03
C GLY A 103 3.76 11.08 9.14
N LEU A 104 3.26 12.30 9.36
CA LEU A 104 3.98 13.43 9.90
C LEU A 104 4.51 13.06 11.28
N ALA A 105 5.58 13.73 11.68
CA ALA A 105 6.34 13.42 12.88
C ALA A 105 5.57 13.73 14.20
N SER A 106 4.44 13.06 14.44
CA SER A 106 3.71 13.11 15.72
C SER A 106 4.63 12.77 16.89
N SER A 107 5.55 11.82 16.68
CA SER A 107 6.58 11.50 17.68
C SER A 107 7.60 12.62 17.94
N ALA A 108 7.90 13.51 16.98
CA ALA A 108 8.82 14.63 17.22
C ALA A 108 8.21 15.62 18.21
N ALA A 109 7.00 16.09 17.91
CA ALA A 109 6.24 16.99 18.78
C ALA A 109 5.93 16.32 20.13
N ALA A 110 5.51 15.06 20.14
CA ALA A 110 5.19 14.34 21.37
C ALA A 110 6.39 14.24 22.33
N PHE A 111 7.56 13.83 21.84
CA PHE A 111 8.75 13.72 22.71
C PHE A 111 9.36 15.08 23.08
N ALA A 112 9.19 16.11 22.24
CA ALA A 112 9.55 17.48 22.60
C ALA A 112 8.66 18.04 23.73
N ALA A 113 7.34 17.88 23.61
CA ALA A 113 6.38 18.26 24.65
C ALA A 113 6.61 17.45 25.93
N LEU A 114 6.85 16.14 25.82
CA LEU A 114 7.14 15.26 26.95
C LEU A 114 8.47 15.62 27.63
N ALA A 115 9.51 15.98 26.88
CA ALA A 115 10.77 16.45 27.45
C ALA A 115 10.57 17.72 28.26
N LEU A 116 9.82 18.70 27.73
CA LEU A 116 9.58 19.98 28.40
C LEU A 116 8.68 19.83 29.63
N ALA A 117 7.54 19.15 29.48
CA ALA A 117 6.61 18.92 30.60
C ALA A 117 7.25 18.02 31.67
N GLY A 118 7.87 16.92 31.25
CA GLY A 118 8.48 15.94 32.14
C GLY A 118 9.67 16.48 32.90
N SER A 119 10.58 17.22 32.25
CA SER A 119 11.76 17.79 32.93
C SER A 119 11.32 18.77 34.02
N ARG A 120 10.37 19.67 33.69
CA ARG A 120 9.78 20.60 34.67
C ARG A 120 9.04 19.90 35.80
N ALA A 121 8.22 18.88 35.48
CA ALA A 121 7.51 18.09 36.49
C ALA A 121 8.47 17.32 37.41
N ALA A 122 9.64 16.91 36.89
CA ALA A 122 10.68 16.28 37.68
C ALA A 122 11.50 17.27 38.52
N GLY A 123 11.33 18.59 38.33
CA GLY A 123 12.08 19.64 39.03
C GLY A 123 13.32 20.12 38.29
N LEU A 124 13.57 19.63 37.07
CA LEU A 124 14.66 20.10 36.21
C LEU A 124 14.29 21.41 35.51
N ARG A 125 15.26 22.32 35.42
CA ARG A 125 15.18 23.54 34.60
C ARG A 125 16.27 23.48 33.55
N LEU A 126 15.94 22.88 32.40
CA LEU A 126 16.88 22.67 31.32
C LEU A 126 16.86 23.86 30.36
N GLU A 127 18.05 24.36 30.04
CA GLU A 127 18.22 25.32 28.94
C GLU A 127 17.92 24.66 27.59
N PRO A 128 17.55 25.44 26.55
CA PRO A 128 17.08 24.88 25.27
C PRO A 128 17.99 23.83 24.62
N PRO A 129 19.34 23.96 24.61
CA PRO A 129 20.22 22.92 24.07
C PRO A 129 20.15 21.61 24.87
N ALA A 130 20.10 21.67 26.20
CA ALA A 130 19.98 20.49 27.06
C ALA A 130 18.60 19.84 26.89
N LEU A 131 17.54 20.65 26.78
CA LEU A 131 16.19 20.16 26.49
C LEU A 131 16.11 19.50 25.10
N SER A 132 16.80 20.04 24.10
CA SER A 132 16.95 19.43 22.76
C SER A 132 17.66 18.08 22.82
N ALA A 133 18.76 17.99 23.59
CA ALA A 133 19.48 16.74 23.82
C ALA A 133 18.60 15.69 24.52
N LEU A 134 17.80 16.09 25.51
CA LEU A 134 16.85 15.21 26.19
C LEU A 134 15.76 14.73 25.21
N ALA A 135 15.09 15.64 24.50
CA ALA A 135 14.02 15.31 23.55
C ALA A 135 14.48 14.30 22.49
N ARG A 136 15.71 14.44 21.98
CA ARG A 136 16.36 13.50 21.06
C ARG A 136 16.31 12.05 21.55
N ARG A 137 16.45 11.82 22.85
CA ARG A 137 16.46 10.46 23.45
C ARG A 137 15.14 9.72 23.22
N GLY A 138 14.01 10.41 23.07
CA GLY A 138 12.73 9.79 22.73
C GLY A 138 12.51 9.61 21.22
N SER A 139 12.93 10.61 20.44
CA SER A 139 12.94 10.59 18.98
C SER A 139 13.98 11.58 18.45
N GLY A 140 14.84 11.18 17.51
CA GLY A 140 15.88 12.07 16.96
C GLY A 140 15.34 13.41 16.45
N SER A 141 14.26 13.39 15.68
CA SER A 141 13.59 14.59 15.15
C SER A 141 12.95 15.49 16.21
N ALA A 142 12.73 14.99 17.44
CA ALA A 142 12.18 15.80 18.54
C ALA A 142 13.16 16.89 19.00
N ALA A 143 14.47 16.70 18.77
CA ALA A 143 15.49 17.71 19.08
C ALA A 143 15.15 19.09 18.49
N ARG A 144 14.62 19.12 17.25
CA ARG A 144 14.27 20.35 16.51
C ARG A 144 12.94 20.95 16.93
N SER A 145 11.99 20.14 17.39
CA SER A 145 10.68 20.60 17.87
C SER A 145 10.72 21.40 19.17
N ILE A 146 11.91 21.56 19.77
CA ILE A 146 12.13 22.50 20.88
C ILE A 146 12.15 23.97 20.41
N PHE A 147 12.41 24.21 19.12
CA PHE A 147 12.59 25.55 18.56
C PHE A 147 11.54 25.87 17.46
N GLY A 148 11.28 27.16 17.26
CA GLY A 148 10.45 27.68 16.16
C GLY A 148 11.27 28.09 14.93
N GLY A 149 10.56 28.34 13.82
CA GLY A 149 11.15 28.79 12.56
C GLY A 149 11.94 27.71 11.82
N PHE A 150 13.03 28.11 11.18
CA PHE A 150 14.03 27.20 10.62
C PHE A 150 14.95 26.72 11.75
N VAL A 151 15.15 25.41 11.84
CA VAL A 151 15.87 24.77 12.95
C VAL A 151 16.88 23.79 12.41
N GLU A 152 18.14 23.94 12.80
CA GLU A 152 19.20 22.98 12.50
C GLU A 152 19.39 22.03 13.68
N TRP A 153 19.58 20.75 13.39
CA TRP A 153 20.09 19.77 14.33
C TRP A 153 21.48 19.31 13.91
N ARG A 154 22.45 19.59 14.78
CA ARG A 154 23.84 19.17 14.58
C ARG A 154 24.01 17.71 14.96
N ARG A 155 24.76 16.96 14.14
CA ARG A 155 25.06 15.56 14.43
C ARG A 155 25.84 15.38 15.73
N GLY A 156 26.64 16.37 16.13
CA GLY A 156 27.65 16.24 17.19
C GLY A 156 28.76 15.25 16.82
N GLU A 157 29.79 15.15 17.64
CA GLU A 157 30.95 14.29 17.43
C GLU A 157 31.34 13.54 18.71
N ARG A 158 30.93 14.06 19.88
CA ARG A 158 31.16 13.41 21.16
C ARG A 158 30.40 12.08 21.24
N THR A 159 31.06 11.11 21.87
CA THR A 159 30.50 9.78 22.15
C THR A 159 29.37 9.82 23.17
N ASP A 160 29.41 10.77 24.11
CA ASP A 160 28.33 11.02 25.08
C ASP A 160 27.12 11.73 24.45
N GLY A 161 27.23 12.20 23.21
CA GLY A 161 26.15 12.83 22.46
C GLY A 161 25.67 14.17 23.01
N ARG A 162 26.39 14.79 23.94
CA ARG A 162 25.98 16.06 24.57
C ARG A 162 26.02 17.25 23.62
N ASP A 163 26.78 17.15 22.53
CA ASP A 163 26.93 18.16 21.48
C ASP A 163 25.96 17.98 20.30
N SER A 164 25.20 16.88 20.25
CA SER A 164 24.18 16.64 19.21
C SER A 164 22.87 17.35 19.56
N VAL A 165 22.87 18.68 19.47
CA VAL A 165 21.74 19.54 19.84
C VAL A 165 21.21 20.32 18.64
N ALA A 166 19.93 20.69 18.71
CA ALA A 166 19.35 21.61 17.76
C ALA A 166 19.44 23.07 18.21
N SER A 167 19.33 23.98 17.26
CA SER A 167 19.27 25.44 17.48
C SER A 167 18.43 26.09 16.37
N SER A 168 17.75 27.19 16.70
CA SER A 168 17.10 28.01 15.70
C SER A 168 18.14 28.64 14.76
N LEU A 169 17.88 28.58 13.45
CA LEU A 169 18.68 29.23 12.42
C LEU A 169 18.12 30.61 12.06
N ALA A 170 16.80 30.69 11.87
CA ALA A 170 16.10 31.89 11.48
C ALA A 170 14.62 31.78 11.84
N THR A 171 13.95 32.91 12.05
CA THR A 171 12.48 32.97 12.08
C THR A 171 11.93 32.87 10.65
N THR A 172 10.62 32.70 10.53
CA THR A 172 9.92 32.75 9.24
C THR A 172 9.44 34.15 8.89
N ASP A 173 9.88 35.17 9.63
CA ASP A 173 9.45 36.55 9.39
C ASP A 173 10.00 37.02 8.04
N GLY A 174 9.14 37.63 7.21
CA GLY A 174 9.51 38.05 5.87
C GLY A 174 9.63 36.91 4.84
N TRP A 175 9.21 35.69 5.18
CA TRP A 175 9.08 34.59 4.22
C TRP A 175 7.64 34.44 3.73
N ASP A 176 7.42 34.40 2.42
CA ASP A 176 6.16 33.90 1.86
C ASP A 176 6.20 32.38 1.65
N ILE A 177 6.54 31.65 2.72
CA ILE A 177 6.60 30.19 2.69
C ILE A 177 5.26 29.60 3.15
N ARG A 178 4.72 28.64 2.39
CA ARG A 178 3.55 27.85 2.76
C ARG A 178 3.87 26.37 2.59
N VAL A 179 3.54 25.57 3.59
CA VAL A 179 3.74 24.12 3.54
C VAL A 179 2.40 23.45 3.30
N VAL A 180 2.26 22.80 2.15
CA VAL A 180 1.10 21.97 1.83
C VAL A 180 1.44 20.51 2.14
N ILE A 181 0.61 19.86 2.96
CA ILE A 181 0.78 18.46 3.34
C ILE A 181 -0.24 17.62 2.57
N ALA A 182 0.24 16.88 1.57
CA ALA A 182 -0.58 15.91 0.86
C ALA A 182 -0.60 14.57 1.63
N VAL A 183 -1.76 14.19 2.15
CA VAL A 183 -1.96 12.89 2.80
C VAL A 183 -2.23 11.84 1.73
N THR A 184 -1.23 11.03 1.42
CA THR A 184 -1.34 9.98 0.39
C THR A 184 -1.97 8.68 0.91
N THR A 185 -1.89 8.44 2.22
CA THR A 185 -2.54 7.32 2.89
C THR A 185 -2.73 7.63 4.37
N SER A 186 -3.84 7.16 4.94
CA SER A 186 -4.10 7.17 6.39
C SER A 186 -3.83 5.80 7.04
N ALA A 187 -3.47 4.79 6.24
CA ALA A 187 -3.15 3.46 6.74
C ALA A 187 -1.83 3.45 7.53
N PRO A 188 -1.66 2.55 8.52
CA PRO A 188 -0.40 2.39 9.22
C PRO A 188 0.75 2.11 8.24
N LYS A 189 1.90 2.74 8.47
CA LYS A 189 3.09 2.52 7.64
C LYS A 189 3.53 1.06 7.74
N ALA A 190 3.62 0.36 6.60
CA ALA A 190 4.10 -1.01 6.53
C ALA A 190 5.56 -1.16 7.04
N VAL A 191 6.38 -0.12 6.87
CA VAL A 191 7.75 -0.05 7.40
C VAL A 191 7.85 1.20 8.26
N SER A 192 8.17 1.01 9.55
CA SER A 192 8.40 2.14 10.45
C SER A 192 9.65 2.92 10.03
N SER A 193 9.71 4.22 10.32
CA SER A 193 10.90 5.04 10.04
C SER A 193 12.16 4.44 10.68
N ARG A 194 12.04 3.84 11.88
CA ARG A 194 13.16 3.14 12.55
C ARG A 194 13.65 1.96 11.71
N ALA A 195 12.74 1.10 11.25
CA ALA A 195 13.09 -0.04 10.40
C ALA A 195 13.68 0.42 9.07
N GLY A 196 13.13 1.47 8.45
CA GLY A 196 13.64 2.07 7.22
C GLY A 196 15.05 2.64 7.37
N MET A 197 15.32 3.35 8.47
CA MET A 197 16.66 3.88 8.80
C MET A 197 17.68 2.76 9.00
N THR A 198 17.33 1.72 9.75
CA THR A 198 18.22 0.56 9.93
C THR A 198 18.49 -0.16 8.62
N ARG A 199 17.46 -0.34 7.78
CA ARG A 199 17.60 -0.99 6.48
C ARG A 199 18.49 -0.19 5.53
N ALA A 200 18.37 1.13 5.49
CA ALA A 200 19.16 1.98 4.59
C ALA A 200 20.68 1.86 4.78
N LEU A 201 21.14 1.44 5.96
CA LEU A 201 22.56 1.15 6.23
C LEU A 201 23.14 0.06 5.32
N SER A 202 22.30 -0.83 4.76
CA SER A 202 22.75 -1.87 3.83
C SER A 202 22.86 -1.40 2.38
N SER A 203 22.53 -0.13 2.12
CA SER A 203 22.59 0.45 0.79
C SER A 203 24.04 0.74 0.38
N PRO A 204 24.48 0.36 -0.82
CA PRO A 204 25.82 0.71 -1.32
C PRO A 204 25.99 2.23 -1.48
N LEU A 205 24.88 2.97 -1.59
CA LEU A 205 24.88 4.44 -1.73
C LEU A 205 24.97 5.16 -0.38
N TYR A 206 24.83 4.45 0.75
CA TYR A 206 24.76 5.07 2.07
C TYR A 206 26.00 5.89 2.45
N PRO A 207 27.26 5.43 2.21
CA PRO A 207 28.45 6.24 2.52
C PRO A 207 28.50 7.55 1.73
N ALA A 208 28.18 7.50 0.44
CA ALA A 208 28.14 8.69 -0.42
C ALA A 208 27.04 9.67 0.02
N TRP A 209 25.89 9.14 0.44
CA TRP A 209 24.83 9.96 1.02
C TRP A 209 25.31 10.69 2.28
N VAL A 210 25.90 9.98 3.26
CA VAL A 210 26.42 10.59 4.49
C VAL A 210 27.43 11.70 4.18
N ALA A 211 28.36 11.45 3.25
CA ALA A 211 29.37 12.41 2.84
C ALA A 211 28.78 13.66 2.17
N SER A 212 27.66 13.52 1.46
CA SER A 212 27.03 14.63 0.73
C SER A 212 26.18 15.57 1.59
N VAL A 213 25.72 15.14 2.77
CA VAL A 213 24.73 15.92 3.54
C VAL A 213 25.28 17.25 4.07
N GLU A 214 26.57 17.36 4.36
CA GLU A 214 27.10 18.65 4.84
C GLU A 214 27.03 19.75 3.76
N ALA A 215 27.26 19.39 2.49
CA ALA A 215 27.06 20.32 1.38
C ALA A 215 25.60 20.76 1.27
N ASP A 216 24.64 19.83 1.40
CA ASP A 216 23.21 20.18 1.42
C ASP A 216 22.87 21.13 2.59
N LEU A 217 23.49 20.94 3.75
CA LEU A 217 23.30 21.82 4.91
C LEU A 217 23.87 23.22 4.64
N GLU A 218 25.06 23.32 4.05
CA GLU A 218 25.66 24.61 3.67
C GLU A 218 24.81 25.36 2.64
N GLU A 219 24.34 24.67 1.59
CA GLU A 219 23.44 25.24 0.57
C GLU A 219 22.12 25.71 1.18
N ALA A 220 21.47 24.87 2.02
CA ALA A 220 20.23 25.25 2.69
C ALA A 220 20.43 26.43 3.66
N ARG A 221 21.53 26.47 4.42
CA ARG A 221 21.87 27.61 5.29
C ARG A 221 22.06 28.89 4.45
N ALA A 222 22.70 28.79 3.29
CA ALA A 222 22.89 29.93 2.38
C ALA A 222 21.55 30.44 1.83
N ALA A 223 20.69 29.54 1.34
CA ALA A 223 19.36 29.88 0.83
C ALA A 223 18.47 30.52 1.92
N ILE A 224 18.51 29.98 3.15
CA ILE A 224 17.78 30.56 4.29
C ILE A 224 18.27 31.97 4.61
N ARG A 225 19.59 32.20 4.63
CA ARG A 225 20.15 33.55 4.86
C ARG A 225 19.80 34.54 3.75
N ALA A 226 19.69 34.05 2.51
CA ALA A 226 19.37 34.87 1.34
C ALA A 226 17.87 35.10 1.13
N HIS A 227 17.00 34.51 1.96
CA HIS A 227 15.54 34.51 1.74
C HIS A 227 15.13 33.92 0.37
N ASP A 228 15.91 32.95 -0.12
CA ASP A 228 15.71 32.33 -1.43
C ASP A 228 14.89 31.04 -1.29
N LEU A 229 13.59 31.14 -1.54
CA LEU A 229 12.67 30.00 -1.46
C LEU A 229 12.89 28.98 -2.56
N GLU A 230 13.31 29.41 -3.75
CA GLU A 230 13.53 28.53 -4.89
C GLU A 230 14.76 27.65 -4.64
N ALA A 231 15.89 28.27 -4.28
CA ALA A 231 17.09 27.53 -3.92
C ALA A 231 16.87 26.60 -2.72
N LEU A 232 16.15 27.05 -1.70
CA LEU A 232 15.80 26.22 -0.55
C LEU A 232 14.93 25.02 -0.95
N GLY A 233 13.98 25.23 -1.87
CA GLY A 233 13.13 24.19 -2.44
C GLY A 233 13.93 23.11 -3.18
N LEU A 234 14.87 23.52 -4.04
CA LEU A 234 15.74 22.62 -4.80
C LEU A 234 16.61 21.76 -3.87
N VAL A 235 17.23 22.36 -2.84
CA VAL A 235 18.03 21.62 -1.86
C VAL A 235 17.17 20.62 -1.08
N ALA A 236 15.96 21.03 -0.68
CA ALA A 236 15.03 20.16 0.04
C ALA A 236 14.54 18.98 -0.81
N GLU A 237 14.23 19.21 -2.08
CA GLU A 237 13.86 18.16 -3.04
C GLU A 237 15.03 17.20 -3.26
N HIS A 238 16.22 17.73 -3.53
CA HIS A 238 17.43 16.93 -3.73
C HIS A 238 17.74 16.06 -2.51
N SER A 239 17.67 16.63 -1.30
CA SER A 239 17.86 15.89 -0.04
C SER A 239 16.84 14.75 0.11
N ALA A 240 15.56 15.00 -0.25
CA ALA A 240 14.52 13.98 -0.23
C ALA A 240 14.79 12.85 -1.23
N LEU A 241 15.13 13.18 -2.48
CA LEU A 241 15.40 12.20 -3.54
C LEU A 241 16.61 11.34 -3.19
N LYS A 242 17.71 11.92 -2.67
CA LYS A 242 18.88 11.16 -2.22
C LYS A 242 18.54 10.19 -1.08
N MET A 243 17.73 10.63 -0.10
CA MET A 243 17.24 9.74 0.97
C MET A 243 16.38 8.58 0.42
N HIS A 244 15.54 8.83 -0.58
CA HIS A 244 14.76 7.76 -1.22
C HIS A 244 15.65 6.80 -2.02
N ALA A 245 16.67 7.30 -2.72
CA ALA A 245 17.62 6.48 -3.46
C ALA A 245 18.35 5.48 -2.56
N ILE A 246 18.83 5.91 -1.37
CA ILE A 246 19.46 4.98 -0.42
C ILE A 246 18.46 3.92 0.08
N GLY A 247 17.19 4.28 0.30
CA GLY A 247 16.14 3.35 0.71
C GLY A 247 15.83 2.30 -0.35
N LEU A 248 15.78 2.71 -1.63
CA LEU A 248 15.55 1.82 -2.78
C LEU A 248 16.72 0.86 -3.01
N ALA A 249 17.96 1.35 -2.89
CA ALA A 249 19.16 0.55 -3.07
C ALA A 249 19.51 -0.34 -1.85
N ALA A 250 18.76 -0.22 -0.75
CA ALA A 250 19.01 -1.00 0.46
C ALA A 250 18.67 -2.49 0.28
N ARG A 251 19.70 -3.33 0.41
CA ARG A 251 19.56 -4.79 0.32
C ARG A 251 18.71 -5.32 1.49
N GLY A 252 17.62 -6.02 1.16
CA GLY A 252 16.89 -6.78 2.15
C GLY A 252 17.72 -7.98 2.59
N ARG A 253 17.91 -8.20 3.89
CA ARG A 253 18.21 -9.54 4.38
C ARG A 253 16.96 -10.39 4.11
N GLY A 254 16.99 -11.20 3.05
CA GLY A 254 16.18 -12.42 3.03
C GLY A 254 16.61 -13.32 4.21
N PRO A 255 15.77 -14.27 4.64
CA PRO A 255 16.22 -15.30 5.58
C PRO A 255 17.45 -15.98 4.97
N GLY A 256 18.49 -16.17 5.80
CA GLY A 256 19.86 -16.39 5.38
C GLY A 256 20.04 -17.43 4.26
N ARG A 257 20.60 -16.99 3.13
CA ARG A 257 21.31 -17.91 2.22
C ARG A 257 22.64 -18.26 2.90
N GLY A 258 22.65 -19.36 3.65
CA GLY A 258 23.89 -20.06 3.98
C GLY A 258 24.63 -20.37 2.68
N GLY A 259 25.93 -20.11 2.67
CA GLY A 259 26.80 -20.48 1.55
C GLY A 259 26.71 -21.98 1.23
N PRO A 260 27.20 -22.41 0.06
CA PRO A 260 27.11 -23.80 -0.36
C PRO A 260 27.82 -24.70 0.66
N PRO A 261 27.20 -25.82 1.10
CA PRO A 261 27.83 -26.71 2.07
C PRO A 261 28.99 -27.45 1.42
N ARG A 262 30.15 -27.42 2.10
CA ARG A 262 31.30 -28.26 1.78
C ARG A 262 30.93 -29.72 1.97
N HIS A 263 31.16 -30.52 0.94
CA HIS A 263 31.05 -31.98 1.01
C HIS A 263 32.11 -32.57 1.95
N SER A 264 31.66 -33.26 3.00
CA SER A 264 32.43 -34.32 3.65
C SER A 264 31.45 -35.39 4.13
N GLY A 265 31.63 -36.61 3.61
CA GLY A 265 30.65 -37.67 3.67
C GLY A 265 30.49 -38.37 5.02
N ARG A 266 29.45 -39.20 5.10
CA ARG A 266 29.51 -40.58 5.60
C ARG A 266 28.17 -41.29 5.37
N ARG A 267 28.26 -42.54 4.94
CA ARG A 267 27.21 -43.56 4.81
C ARG A 267 26.63 -43.90 6.20
N THR A 268 25.34 -44.28 6.27
CA THR A 268 24.86 -45.62 6.69
C THR A 268 23.32 -45.75 6.58
N HIS A 269 22.88 -47.00 6.46
CA HIS A 269 21.59 -47.58 6.05
C HIS A 269 20.41 -47.49 7.04
N PRO A 270 19.17 -47.85 6.61
CA PRO A 270 17.93 -47.63 7.34
C PRO A 270 17.48 -48.85 8.17
N HIS A 271 16.74 -48.60 9.25
CA HIS A 271 15.91 -49.63 9.89
C HIS A 271 14.52 -49.11 10.23
N LEU A 272 13.53 -49.83 9.69
CA LEU A 272 12.13 -49.86 10.08
C LEU A 272 11.99 -50.24 11.56
N ARG A 273 11.03 -49.64 12.25
CA ARG A 273 10.31 -50.34 13.32
C ARG A 273 8.88 -49.84 13.48
N THR A 274 8.00 -50.82 13.41
CA THR A 274 6.56 -50.82 13.66
C THR A 274 6.26 -50.62 15.14
N GLY A 275 5.08 -50.06 15.45
CA GLY A 275 4.56 -50.01 16.81
C GLY A 275 3.18 -49.35 16.90
N TRP A 276 2.14 -50.18 16.84
CA TRP A 276 0.79 -49.82 17.28
C TRP A 276 0.74 -49.70 18.80
N ARG A 277 0.11 -48.65 19.33
CA ARG A 277 -0.46 -48.63 20.68
C ARG A 277 -1.82 -47.93 20.67
N SER A 278 -2.71 -48.53 21.46
CA SER A 278 -4.13 -48.29 21.65
C SER A 278 -4.42 -47.17 22.64
N GLY A 279 -5.62 -46.58 22.49
CA GLY A 279 -6.53 -46.24 23.59
C GLY A 279 -6.14 -45.08 24.51
N GLY A 280 -6.69 -43.90 24.21
CA GLY A 280 -6.73 -42.78 25.15
C GLY A 280 -7.58 -41.64 24.60
N SER A 281 -8.89 -41.72 24.83
CA SER A 281 -9.82 -40.60 24.58
C SER A 281 -9.47 -39.45 25.52
N ARG A 282 -8.69 -38.50 24.99
CA ARG A 282 -8.66 -37.12 25.46
C ARG A 282 -9.27 -36.30 24.35
N VAL A 283 -10.43 -35.71 24.60
CA VAL A 283 -10.96 -34.61 23.80
C VAL A 283 -10.01 -33.42 24.03
N SER A 284 -8.92 -33.38 23.26
CA SER A 284 -8.03 -32.22 23.19
C SER A 284 -8.63 -31.19 22.23
N GLY A 285 -8.47 -29.92 22.59
CA GLY A 285 -9.08 -28.76 21.95
C GLY A 285 -8.98 -28.73 20.43
N ARG A 286 -9.99 -28.12 19.81
CA ARG A 286 -10.11 -27.86 18.37
C ARG A 286 -8.75 -27.51 17.78
N ASP A 287 -8.27 -28.35 16.86
CA ASP A 287 -7.18 -28.03 15.94
C ASP A 287 -7.56 -26.76 15.17
N ALA A 288 -7.15 -25.60 15.68
CA ALA A 288 -7.23 -24.36 14.93
C ALA A 288 -6.14 -24.41 13.87
N HIS A 289 -6.47 -25.00 12.72
CA HIS A 289 -5.58 -24.93 11.56
C HIS A 289 -5.33 -23.44 11.23
N PRO A 290 -4.08 -23.08 10.89
CA PRO A 290 -3.76 -21.71 10.49
C PRO A 290 -4.68 -21.26 9.36
N THR A 291 -5.24 -20.06 9.48
CA THR A 291 -6.07 -19.48 8.41
C THR A 291 -5.15 -18.84 7.39
N VAL A 292 -5.29 -19.19 6.12
CA VAL A 292 -4.58 -18.51 5.04
C VAL A 292 -5.43 -17.33 4.58
N VAL A 293 -4.83 -16.16 4.51
CA VAL A 293 -5.45 -14.94 3.97
C VAL A 293 -4.78 -14.59 2.67
N ALA A 294 -5.57 -14.30 1.64
CA ALA A 294 -5.07 -13.86 0.35
C ALA A 294 -5.85 -12.63 -0.13
N CYS A 295 -5.14 -11.67 -0.72
CA CYS A 295 -5.72 -10.45 -1.28
C CYS A 295 -5.26 -10.29 -2.72
N ALA A 296 -6.18 -9.95 -3.63
CA ALA A 296 -5.86 -9.58 -5.01
C ALA A 296 -6.51 -8.24 -5.38
N PRO A 297 -5.80 -7.35 -6.11
CA PRO A 297 -6.36 -6.10 -6.60
C PRO A 297 -7.34 -6.32 -7.76
N GLY A 298 -8.21 -5.33 -7.96
CA GLY A 298 -9.02 -5.15 -9.16
C GLY A 298 -8.19 -4.63 -10.32
N LYS A 299 -8.86 -4.29 -11.41
CA LYS A 299 -8.22 -3.80 -12.63
C LYS A 299 -9.04 -2.74 -13.36
N ILE A 300 -8.36 -1.95 -14.18
CA ILE A 300 -8.93 -1.07 -15.19
C ILE A 300 -8.15 -1.23 -16.50
N PHE A 301 -8.84 -1.29 -17.65
CA PHE A 301 -8.16 -1.30 -18.95
C PHE A 301 -7.75 0.12 -19.31
N LEU A 302 -6.52 0.27 -19.80
CA LEU A 302 -6.02 1.53 -20.34
C LEU A 302 -6.17 1.54 -21.87
N THR A 303 -5.82 0.43 -22.53
CA THR A 303 -6.02 0.24 -23.98
C THR A 303 -5.94 -1.25 -24.36
N GLY A 304 -6.34 -1.58 -25.59
CA GLY A 304 -6.31 -2.93 -26.15
C GLY A 304 -7.55 -3.78 -25.86
N GLU A 305 -8.64 -3.17 -25.39
CA GLU A 305 -9.95 -3.81 -25.31
C GLU A 305 -10.36 -4.34 -26.67
N TYR A 306 -10.91 -5.56 -26.70
CA TYR A 306 -11.26 -6.32 -27.91
C TYR A 306 -10.07 -6.70 -28.80
N ALA A 307 -9.11 -5.80 -29.03
CA ALA A 307 -7.88 -6.06 -29.79
C ALA A 307 -7.06 -7.21 -29.20
N VAL A 308 -7.02 -7.34 -27.87
CA VAL A 308 -6.33 -8.44 -27.17
C VAL A 308 -6.88 -9.83 -27.51
N LEU A 309 -8.15 -9.92 -27.91
CA LEU A 309 -8.75 -11.18 -28.36
C LEU A 309 -8.20 -11.60 -29.73
N ALA A 310 -7.73 -10.64 -30.53
CA ALA A 310 -7.08 -10.83 -31.81
C ALA A 310 -5.54 -10.94 -31.70
N GLY A 311 -4.99 -10.99 -30.48
CA GLY A 311 -3.55 -11.16 -30.23
C GLY A 311 -2.75 -9.87 -30.11
N ALA A 312 -3.37 -8.69 -30.25
CA ALA A 312 -2.71 -7.41 -29.98
C ALA A 312 -2.42 -7.23 -28.47
N PRO A 313 -1.48 -6.34 -28.08
CA PRO A 313 -1.25 -6.05 -26.67
C PRO A 313 -2.43 -5.30 -26.04
N ALA A 314 -2.69 -5.55 -24.76
CA ALA A 314 -3.50 -4.70 -23.91
C ALA A 314 -2.69 -4.15 -22.74
N LEU A 315 -2.89 -2.87 -22.42
CA LEU A 315 -2.35 -2.28 -21.20
C LEU A 315 -3.45 -2.24 -20.14
N VAL A 316 -3.19 -2.85 -19.00
CA VAL A 316 -4.14 -2.98 -17.89
C VAL A 316 -3.45 -2.53 -16.61
N ALA A 317 -4.11 -1.69 -15.82
CA ALA A 317 -3.63 -1.28 -14.52
C ALA A 317 -4.38 -2.03 -13.42
N ALA A 318 -3.65 -2.59 -12.46
CA ALA A 318 -4.22 -3.06 -11.21
C ALA A 318 -4.62 -1.86 -10.34
N VAL A 319 -5.81 -1.89 -9.74
CA VAL A 319 -6.32 -0.79 -8.89
C VAL A 319 -6.44 -1.22 -7.44
N ASP A 320 -6.33 -0.27 -6.52
CA ASP A 320 -6.37 -0.45 -5.06
C ASP A 320 -7.77 -0.72 -4.49
N ARG A 321 -8.53 -1.57 -5.18
CA ARG A 321 -9.73 -2.25 -4.66
C ARG A 321 -9.43 -3.73 -4.59
N GLN A 322 -9.56 -4.32 -3.41
CA GLN A 322 -9.07 -5.68 -3.17
C GLN A 322 -10.19 -6.63 -2.80
N ALA A 323 -10.09 -7.85 -3.33
CA ALA A 323 -10.86 -8.98 -2.86
C ALA A 323 -9.98 -9.72 -1.86
N GLU A 324 -10.49 -9.90 -0.65
CA GLU A 324 -9.83 -10.66 0.41
C GLU A 324 -10.52 -12.01 0.57
N VAL A 325 -9.72 -13.06 0.64
CA VAL A 325 -10.18 -14.44 0.77
C VAL A 325 -9.48 -15.05 1.98
N ARG A 326 -10.26 -15.47 2.97
CA ARG A 326 -9.79 -16.22 4.14
C ARG A 326 -10.14 -17.69 3.96
N ILE A 327 -9.16 -18.57 4.09
CA ILE A 327 -9.30 -20.02 3.92
C ILE A 327 -8.92 -20.69 5.23
N ALA A 328 -9.90 -21.28 5.90
CA ALA A 328 -9.70 -22.12 7.07
C ALA A 328 -9.89 -23.59 6.68
N ARG A 329 -8.90 -24.42 7.02
CA ARG A 329 -8.96 -25.87 6.82
C ARG A 329 -9.67 -26.53 7.99
N ARG A 330 -10.57 -27.45 7.71
CA ARG A 330 -11.15 -28.35 8.73
C ARG A 330 -10.54 -29.74 8.60
N SER A 331 -10.31 -30.39 9.74
CA SER A 331 -9.83 -31.77 9.77
C SER A 331 -10.88 -32.72 9.20
N GLY A 332 -10.51 -33.54 8.21
CA GLY A 332 -11.35 -34.59 7.63
C GLY A 332 -12.05 -34.21 6.30
N PRO A 333 -12.67 -35.20 5.63
CA PRO A 333 -13.47 -34.96 4.44
C PRO A 333 -14.76 -34.23 4.82
N GLY A 334 -15.23 -33.33 3.96
CA GLY A 334 -16.46 -32.57 4.18
C GLY A 334 -16.64 -31.47 3.14
N PRO A 335 -17.76 -30.73 3.19
CA PRO A 335 -18.12 -29.80 2.15
C PRO A 335 -17.20 -28.58 2.13
N LEU A 336 -17.13 -27.94 0.97
CA LEU A 336 -16.65 -26.58 0.82
C LEU A 336 -17.77 -25.64 1.27
N VAL A 337 -17.46 -24.73 2.20
CA VAL A 337 -18.37 -23.67 2.61
C VAL A 337 -17.82 -22.36 2.10
N VAL A 338 -18.62 -21.59 1.36
CA VAL A 338 -18.26 -20.26 0.88
C VAL A 338 -19.21 -19.23 1.47
N ALA A 339 -18.68 -18.28 2.22
CA ALA A 339 -19.41 -17.12 2.71
C ALA A 339 -18.95 -15.86 1.97
N SER A 340 -19.85 -15.19 1.25
CA SER A 340 -19.56 -13.89 0.62
C SER A 340 -20.15 -12.78 1.49
N LEU A 341 -19.28 -11.90 2.00
CA LEU A 341 -19.71 -10.73 2.78
C LEU A 341 -20.34 -9.65 1.88
N ALA A 342 -20.06 -9.68 0.59
CA ALA A 342 -20.59 -8.72 -0.38
C ALA A 342 -21.97 -9.12 -0.92
N GLU A 343 -22.27 -10.42 -0.92
CA GLU A 343 -23.57 -10.97 -1.34
C GLU A 343 -24.48 -11.33 -0.15
N ASP A 344 -23.96 -11.23 1.08
CA ASP A 344 -24.61 -11.69 2.32
C ASP A 344 -25.15 -13.13 2.19
N GLU A 345 -24.35 -13.98 1.55
CA GLU A 345 -24.75 -15.33 1.18
C GLU A 345 -23.73 -16.35 1.69
N ARG A 346 -24.24 -17.47 2.22
CA ARG A 346 -23.45 -18.63 2.62
C ARG A 346 -23.91 -19.84 1.83
N ARG A 347 -23.00 -20.43 1.04
CA ARG A 347 -23.24 -21.66 0.28
C ARG A 347 -22.43 -22.82 0.83
N VAL A 348 -23.04 -23.99 0.85
CA VAL A 348 -22.41 -25.27 1.18
C VAL A 348 -22.39 -26.10 -0.09
N VAL A 349 -21.22 -26.61 -0.45
CA VAL A 349 -20.98 -27.37 -1.68
C VAL A 349 -20.38 -28.72 -1.33
N ASP A 350 -21.16 -29.77 -1.51
CA ASP A 350 -20.78 -31.14 -1.15
C ASP A 350 -19.85 -31.79 -2.17
N ASP A 351 -20.06 -31.53 -3.47
CA ASP A 351 -19.15 -31.95 -4.56
C ASP A 351 -18.62 -30.73 -5.32
N ASP A 352 -17.43 -30.27 -4.93
CA ASP A 352 -16.74 -29.15 -5.59
C ASP A 352 -16.17 -29.53 -6.97
N GLY A 353 -16.21 -30.81 -7.36
CA GLY A 353 -15.65 -31.34 -8.60
C GLY A 353 -16.63 -31.47 -9.77
N ARG A 354 -17.95 -31.37 -9.54
CA ARG A 354 -19.00 -31.56 -10.56
C ARG A 354 -20.10 -30.50 -10.45
N GLY A 355 -20.87 -30.31 -11.51
CA GLY A 355 -22.02 -29.39 -11.55
C GLY A 355 -21.73 -27.98 -12.08
N GLU A 356 -22.80 -27.23 -12.37
CA GLU A 356 -22.72 -25.85 -12.85
C GLU A 356 -22.05 -24.92 -11.82
N LEU A 357 -21.27 -23.96 -12.32
CA LEU A 357 -20.70 -22.92 -11.47
C LEU A 357 -21.76 -21.85 -11.24
N PRO A 358 -22.12 -21.52 -9.99
CA PRO A 358 -23.04 -20.43 -9.75
C PRO A 358 -22.39 -19.09 -10.12
N GLY A 359 -23.18 -18.03 -10.22
CA GLY A 359 -22.65 -16.67 -10.30
C GLY A 359 -22.02 -16.19 -8.99
N GLY A 360 -21.41 -15.01 -9.02
CA GLY A 360 -20.92 -14.31 -7.83
C GLY A 360 -19.61 -14.87 -7.27
N ASP A 361 -19.32 -14.53 -6.02
CA ASP A 361 -18.06 -14.92 -5.35
C ASP A 361 -17.95 -16.44 -5.17
N ALA A 362 -19.06 -17.12 -4.85
CA ALA A 362 -19.04 -18.58 -4.71
C ALA A 362 -18.66 -19.30 -6.01
N GLY A 363 -19.11 -18.79 -7.16
CA GLY A 363 -18.71 -19.30 -8.47
C GLY A 363 -17.22 -19.13 -8.75
N ALA A 364 -16.69 -17.94 -8.44
CA ALA A 364 -15.27 -17.65 -8.59
C ALA A 364 -14.40 -18.56 -7.69
N VAL A 365 -14.84 -18.78 -6.44
CA VAL A 365 -14.17 -19.69 -5.49
C VAL A 365 -14.19 -21.14 -5.98
N LEU A 366 -15.34 -21.63 -6.45
CA LEU A 366 -15.47 -22.98 -6.98
C LEU A 366 -14.61 -23.19 -8.23
N ALA A 367 -14.56 -22.22 -9.14
CA ALA A 367 -13.72 -22.28 -10.32
C ALA A 367 -12.22 -22.34 -9.94
N ALA A 368 -11.80 -21.51 -8.98
CA ALA A 368 -10.44 -21.54 -8.43
C ALA A 368 -10.13 -22.90 -7.78
N ARG A 369 -11.06 -23.43 -6.98
CA ARG A 369 -10.92 -24.72 -6.31
C ARG A 369 -10.74 -25.87 -7.31
N ARG A 370 -11.57 -25.91 -8.37
CA ARG A 370 -11.48 -26.90 -9.45
C ARG A 370 -10.15 -26.81 -10.21
N ALA A 371 -9.67 -25.60 -10.50
CA ALA A 371 -8.40 -25.40 -11.20
C ALA A 371 -7.16 -25.77 -10.35
N VAL A 372 -7.24 -25.57 -9.03
CA VAL A 372 -6.17 -25.95 -8.09
C VAL A 372 -6.18 -27.46 -7.80
N GLY A 373 -7.36 -28.10 -7.84
CA GLY A 373 -7.55 -29.52 -7.50
C GLY A 373 -6.50 -30.49 -8.07
N PRO A 374 -6.21 -30.49 -9.38
CA PRO A 374 -5.20 -31.37 -9.98
C PRO A 374 -3.76 -31.16 -9.46
N ARG A 375 -3.50 -30.02 -8.81
CA ARG A 375 -2.17 -29.61 -8.31
C ARG A 375 -2.00 -29.84 -6.81
N VAL A 376 -3.04 -30.19 -6.07
CA VAL A 376 -3.00 -30.36 -4.60
C VAL A 376 -3.67 -31.68 -4.22
N ALA A 377 -2.97 -32.52 -3.46
CA ALA A 377 -3.35 -33.91 -3.19
C ALA A 377 -4.58 -34.09 -2.27
N ALA A 378 -5.03 -33.05 -1.55
CA ALA A 378 -6.07 -33.17 -0.53
C ALA A 378 -7.37 -32.44 -0.89
N ARG A 379 -8.49 -33.16 -0.79
CA ARG A 379 -9.85 -32.60 -0.77
C ARG A 379 -10.34 -32.40 0.66
N ASP A 380 -9.63 -31.57 1.42
CA ASP A 380 -10.06 -31.23 2.77
C ASP A 380 -11.35 -30.41 2.74
N ALA A 381 -12.13 -30.51 3.82
CA ALA A 381 -13.20 -29.56 4.08
C ALA A 381 -12.60 -28.16 4.31
N LEU A 382 -13.14 -27.17 3.61
CA LEU A 382 -12.67 -25.78 3.67
C LEU A 382 -13.82 -24.84 4.04
N ASP A 383 -13.55 -23.90 4.93
CA ASP A 383 -14.37 -22.71 5.14
C ASP A 383 -13.67 -21.52 4.47
N ILE A 384 -14.28 -20.99 3.41
CA ILE A 384 -13.77 -19.86 2.64
C ILE A 384 -14.68 -18.66 2.87
N THR A 385 -14.12 -17.57 3.39
CA THR A 385 -14.82 -16.28 3.51
C THR A 385 -14.24 -15.32 2.48
N VAL A 386 -15.11 -14.70 1.66
CA VAL A 386 -14.74 -13.71 0.66
C VAL A 386 -15.28 -12.35 1.07
N ASP A 387 -14.39 -11.37 1.23
CA ASP A 387 -14.74 -9.96 1.31
C ASP A 387 -14.36 -9.23 0.02
N SER A 388 -15.38 -8.93 -0.78
CA SER A 388 -15.24 -8.20 -2.05
C SER A 388 -16.09 -6.92 -2.06
N ARG A 389 -16.48 -6.42 -0.88
CA ARG A 389 -17.35 -5.23 -0.73
C ARG A 389 -16.72 -3.96 -1.30
N THR A 390 -15.39 -3.91 -1.38
CA THR A 390 -14.65 -2.78 -1.96
C THR A 390 -14.92 -2.56 -3.46
N PHE A 391 -15.51 -3.55 -4.13
CA PHE A 391 -15.93 -3.47 -5.54
C PHE A 391 -17.36 -2.96 -5.74
N LEU A 392 -18.04 -2.58 -4.65
CA LEU A 392 -19.44 -2.21 -4.67
C LEU A 392 -19.67 -0.76 -4.21
N VAL A 393 -20.70 -0.14 -4.77
CA VAL A 393 -21.34 1.06 -4.21
C VAL A 393 -22.79 0.68 -3.94
N GLY A 394 -23.16 0.59 -2.66
CA GLY A 394 -24.36 -0.11 -2.24
C GLY A 394 -24.30 -1.58 -2.67
N SER A 395 -25.29 -2.04 -3.45
CA SER A 395 -25.31 -3.39 -4.05
C SER A 395 -24.78 -3.46 -5.49
N ARG A 396 -24.38 -2.32 -6.07
CA ARG A 396 -24.01 -2.23 -7.50
C ARG A 396 -22.52 -2.45 -7.70
N LYS A 397 -22.17 -3.19 -8.75
CA LYS A 397 -20.78 -3.49 -9.13
C LYS A 397 -20.14 -2.31 -9.86
N LEU A 398 -18.89 -2.03 -9.52
CA LEU A 398 -18.09 -0.94 -10.14
C LEU A 398 -17.43 -1.30 -11.48
N GLY A 399 -17.46 -2.56 -11.91
CA GLY A 399 -16.79 -3.00 -13.15
C GLY A 399 -15.26 -3.15 -13.05
N LEU A 400 -14.68 -3.10 -11.84
CA LEU A 400 -13.23 -3.16 -11.60
C LEU A 400 -12.66 -4.58 -11.56
N GLY A 401 -13.34 -5.57 -12.15
CA GLY A 401 -12.84 -6.96 -12.20
C GLY A 401 -12.99 -7.77 -10.90
N ARG A 402 -14.08 -7.57 -10.14
CA ARG A 402 -14.37 -8.27 -8.86
C ARG A 402 -14.15 -9.79 -8.95
N SER A 403 -14.70 -10.44 -9.98
CA SER A 403 -14.58 -11.90 -10.15
C SER A 403 -13.14 -12.35 -10.37
N ALA A 404 -12.38 -11.60 -11.18
CA ALA A 404 -10.97 -11.89 -11.43
C ALA A 404 -10.13 -11.75 -10.16
N ALA A 405 -10.39 -10.71 -9.35
CA ALA A 405 -9.74 -10.50 -8.06
C ALA A 405 -10.08 -11.62 -7.06
N THR A 406 -11.36 -11.95 -6.86
CA THR A 406 -11.79 -13.05 -5.97
C THR A 406 -11.14 -14.37 -6.36
N LEU A 407 -11.11 -14.67 -7.67
CA LEU A 407 -10.53 -15.88 -8.21
C LEU A 407 -9.01 -15.93 -8.01
N ALA A 408 -8.29 -14.85 -8.35
CA ALA A 408 -6.84 -14.78 -8.17
C ALA A 408 -6.45 -14.92 -6.69
N ALA A 409 -7.16 -14.24 -5.78
CA ALA A 409 -6.97 -14.37 -4.34
C ALA A 409 -7.22 -15.80 -3.85
N THR A 410 -8.30 -16.44 -4.32
CA THR A 410 -8.62 -17.83 -3.95
C THR A 410 -7.55 -18.80 -4.45
N VAL A 411 -7.09 -18.67 -5.69
CA VAL A 411 -6.01 -19.50 -6.24
C VAL A 411 -4.73 -19.33 -5.42
N ALA A 412 -4.32 -18.09 -5.14
CA ALA A 412 -3.12 -17.83 -4.36
C ALA A 412 -3.22 -18.37 -2.93
N GLY A 413 -4.38 -18.21 -2.28
CA GLY A 413 -4.62 -18.75 -0.94
C GLY A 413 -4.57 -20.28 -0.89
N LEU A 414 -5.20 -20.97 -1.87
CA LEU A 414 -5.20 -22.43 -1.93
C LEU A 414 -3.81 -23.00 -2.25
N LEU A 415 -3.06 -22.37 -3.16
CA LEU A 415 -1.68 -22.76 -3.45
C LEU A 415 -0.77 -22.48 -2.25
N SER A 416 -0.94 -21.35 -1.57
CA SER A 416 -0.16 -20.99 -0.38
C SER A 416 -0.42 -21.95 0.77
N ALA A 417 -1.65 -22.42 0.95
CA ALA A 417 -1.98 -23.49 1.90
C ALA A 417 -1.26 -24.82 1.59
N ALA A 418 -0.88 -25.04 0.33
CA ALA A 418 -0.07 -26.17 -0.12
C ALA A 418 1.44 -25.86 -0.18
N GLY A 419 1.89 -24.72 0.36
CA GLY A 419 3.30 -24.31 0.38
C GLY A 419 3.83 -23.79 -0.96
N ARG A 420 2.95 -23.41 -1.89
CA ARG A 420 3.28 -22.91 -3.24
C ARG A 420 2.89 -21.44 -3.39
N SER A 421 3.80 -20.62 -3.91
CA SER A 421 3.57 -19.17 -3.99
C SER A 421 4.20 -18.51 -5.21
N GLU A 422 4.46 -19.28 -6.27
CA GLU A 422 5.07 -18.74 -7.48
C GLU A 422 4.03 -18.00 -8.35
N ASN A 423 4.31 -16.75 -8.72
CA ASN A 423 3.40 -15.94 -9.52
C ASN A 423 3.07 -16.57 -10.88
N ALA A 424 4.04 -17.21 -11.53
CA ALA A 424 3.83 -17.85 -12.84
C ALA A 424 2.79 -18.98 -12.75
N GLU A 425 2.87 -19.78 -11.69
CA GLU A 425 1.89 -20.82 -11.40
C GLU A 425 0.52 -20.24 -11.02
N GLN A 426 0.50 -19.24 -10.13
CA GLN A 426 -0.73 -18.55 -9.75
C GLN A 426 -1.46 -17.99 -10.98
N LEU A 427 -0.72 -17.38 -11.92
CA LEU A 427 -1.26 -16.90 -13.19
C LEU A 427 -1.82 -18.04 -14.03
N GLU A 428 -1.05 -19.11 -14.26
CA GLU A 428 -1.49 -20.25 -15.06
C GLU A 428 -2.77 -20.89 -14.50
N VAL A 429 -2.82 -21.12 -13.18
CA VAL A 429 -3.97 -21.72 -12.50
C VAL A 429 -5.17 -20.76 -12.53
N ALA A 430 -4.94 -19.47 -12.30
CA ALA A 430 -5.99 -18.47 -12.33
C ALA A 430 -6.58 -18.29 -13.74
N LEU A 431 -5.79 -18.45 -14.80
CA LEU A 431 -6.30 -18.45 -16.18
C LEU A 431 -7.20 -19.66 -16.45
N VAL A 432 -6.84 -20.85 -15.96
CA VAL A 432 -7.70 -22.04 -16.05
C VAL A 432 -9.02 -21.82 -15.30
N ALA A 433 -8.95 -21.33 -14.06
CA ALA A 433 -10.14 -21.01 -13.28
C ALA A 433 -11.00 -19.95 -13.98
N HIS A 434 -10.39 -18.92 -14.57
CA HIS A 434 -11.10 -17.86 -15.26
C HIS A 434 -11.81 -18.39 -16.50
N ALA A 435 -11.16 -19.26 -17.28
CA ALA A 435 -11.78 -19.94 -18.42
C ALA A 435 -12.98 -20.79 -17.99
N LEU A 436 -12.87 -21.53 -16.87
CA LEU A 436 -13.99 -22.29 -16.30
C LEU A 436 -15.16 -21.38 -15.91
N PHE A 437 -14.88 -20.22 -15.28
CA PHE A 437 -15.91 -19.31 -14.78
C PHE A 437 -16.59 -18.47 -15.87
N GLN A 438 -15.84 -18.05 -16.90
CA GLN A 438 -16.34 -17.19 -17.99
C GLN A 438 -16.76 -17.97 -19.25
N GLY A 439 -16.61 -19.30 -19.25
CA GLY A 439 -16.90 -20.14 -20.42
C GLY A 439 -15.90 -19.96 -21.57
N GLY A 440 -14.64 -19.61 -21.27
CA GLY A 440 -13.54 -19.53 -22.24
C GLY A 440 -13.44 -18.24 -23.08
N GLU A 441 -14.36 -17.28 -22.90
CA GLU A 441 -14.46 -16.07 -23.73
C GLU A 441 -13.58 -14.89 -23.26
N GLY A 442 -13.00 -14.98 -22.06
CA GLY A 442 -12.19 -13.90 -21.47
C GLY A 442 -10.76 -13.83 -22.03
N SER A 443 -10.21 -12.62 -22.14
CA SER A 443 -8.80 -12.44 -22.53
C SER A 443 -7.80 -12.84 -21.44
N GLY A 444 -8.24 -12.90 -20.18
CA GLY A 444 -7.39 -13.15 -19.01
C GLY A 444 -6.48 -11.98 -18.62
N ALA A 445 -6.59 -10.82 -19.28
CA ALA A 445 -5.79 -9.64 -18.96
C ALA A 445 -6.15 -9.04 -17.58
N ASP A 446 -7.39 -9.24 -17.12
CA ASP A 446 -7.82 -8.92 -15.76
C ASP A 446 -7.14 -9.81 -14.70
N ILE A 447 -7.00 -11.11 -14.97
CA ILE A 447 -6.22 -12.04 -14.15
C ILE A 447 -4.75 -11.64 -14.11
N ALA A 448 -4.16 -11.29 -15.26
CA ALA A 448 -2.77 -10.84 -15.32
C ALA A 448 -2.53 -9.61 -14.42
N ALA A 449 -3.41 -8.61 -14.48
CA ALA A 449 -3.33 -7.44 -13.61
C ALA A 449 -3.53 -7.82 -12.12
N ALA A 450 -4.49 -8.69 -11.80
CA ALA A 450 -4.74 -9.15 -10.43
C ALA A 450 -3.53 -9.92 -9.85
N VAL A 451 -2.84 -10.73 -10.65
CA VAL A 451 -1.70 -11.54 -10.19
C VAL A 451 -0.42 -10.71 -10.09
N HIS A 452 -0.15 -9.82 -11.04
CA HIS A 452 1.12 -9.08 -11.10
C HIS A 452 1.09 -7.73 -10.38
N GLY A 453 -0.05 -7.03 -10.36
CA GLY A 453 -0.12 -5.64 -9.91
C GLY A 453 0.51 -4.67 -10.92
N GLY A 454 0.56 -3.39 -10.53
CA GLY A 454 1.12 -2.31 -11.33
C GLY A 454 0.36 -2.09 -12.63
N VAL A 455 1.06 -1.64 -13.65
CA VAL A 455 0.57 -1.66 -15.05
C VAL A 455 1.24 -2.82 -15.76
N VAL A 456 0.45 -3.60 -16.48
CA VAL A 456 0.93 -4.73 -17.27
C VAL A 456 0.52 -4.58 -18.72
N GLU A 457 1.44 -4.92 -19.60
CA GLU A 457 1.15 -5.26 -21.00
C GLU A 457 0.88 -6.75 -21.09
N VAL A 458 -0.26 -7.10 -21.67
CA VAL A 458 -0.73 -8.47 -21.84
C VAL A 458 -0.86 -8.76 -23.32
N VAL A 459 -0.17 -9.79 -23.80
CA VAL A 459 -0.28 -10.31 -25.16
C VAL A 459 -0.75 -11.76 -25.09
N ARG A 460 -1.87 -12.05 -25.76
CA ARG A 460 -2.40 -13.41 -25.83
C ARG A 460 -1.72 -14.20 -26.94
N ARG A 461 -1.08 -15.32 -26.59
CA ARG A 461 -0.47 -16.28 -27.52
C ARG A 461 -1.12 -17.64 -27.30
N ASP A 462 -2.10 -17.97 -28.14
CA ASP A 462 -2.93 -19.17 -28.00
C ASP A 462 -3.61 -19.26 -26.63
N THR A 463 -3.26 -20.27 -25.84
CA THR A 463 -3.77 -20.52 -24.48
C THR A 463 -2.92 -19.87 -23.38
N ARG A 464 -1.83 -19.16 -23.74
CA ARG A 464 -0.91 -18.52 -22.80
C ARG A 464 -0.99 -17.00 -22.88
N LEU A 465 -0.68 -16.35 -21.78
CA LEU A 465 -0.49 -14.90 -21.72
C LEU A 465 0.99 -14.58 -21.50
N ALA A 466 1.54 -13.74 -22.38
CA ALA A 466 2.78 -13.04 -22.09
C ALA A 466 2.43 -11.76 -21.31
N VAL A 467 3.01 -11.60 -20.13
CA VAL A 467 2.76 -10.46 -19.25
C VAL A 467 4.06 -9.71 -19.03
N THR A 468 4.10 -8.44 -19.41
CA THR A 468 5.26 -7.56 -19.26
C THR A 468 4.91 -6.38 -18.37
N PRO A 469 5.57 -6.18 -17.22
CA PRO A 469 5.36 -4.99 -16.39
C PRO A 469 5.72 -3.71 -17.16
N ARG A 470 4.92 -2.66 -16.98
CA ARG A 470 5.09 -1.35 -17.63
C ARG A 470 4.99 -0.23 -16.59
N ILE A 471 5.57 0.91 -16.94
CA ILE A 471 5.45 2.16 -16.19
C ILE A 471 4.84 3.18 -17.13
N LEU A 472 3.77 3.86 -16.69
CA LEU A 472 3.15 4.91 -17.50
C LEU A 472 4.11 6.10 -17.67
N PRO A 473 4.04 6.82 -18.80
CA PRO A 473 4.77 8.07 -18.97
C PRO A 473 4.51 9.05 -17.81
N THR A 474 5.55 9.80 -17.41
CA THR A 474 5.48 10.72 -16.27
C THR A 474 4.56 11.91 -16.54
N GLY A 475 4.07 12.54 -15.48
CA GLY A 475 3.17 13.70 -15.59
C GLY A 475 1.77 13.35 -16.11
N LEU A 476 1.32 12.11 -15.89
CA LEU A 476 -0.04 11.66 -16.17
C LEU A 476 -0.76 11.32 -14.85
N GLU A 477 -1.97 11.81 -14.69
CA GLU A 477 -2.90 11.41 -13.63
C GLU A 477 -4.03 10.58 -14.25
N LEU A 478 -4.13 9.31 -13.83
CA LEU A 478 -5.22 8.42 -14.22
C LEU A 478 -6.45 8.69 -13.36
N LEU A 479 -7.55 9.02 -14.02
CA LEU A 479 -8.87 9.25 -13.43
C LEU A 479 -9.80 8.13 -13.87
N VAL A 480 -10.67 7.69 -12.98
CA VAL A 480 -11.69 6.67 -13.27
C VAL A 480 -13.04 7.21 -12.86
N GLY A 481 -14.01 7.22 -13.78
CA GLY A 481 -15.37 7.66 -13.53
C GLY A 481 -16.33 6.49 -13.69
N TRP A 482 -17.18 6.25 -12.69
CA TRP A 482 -18.23 5.22 -12.74
C TRP A 482 -19.56 5.82 -13.17
N THR A 483 -20.18 5.23 -14.17
CA THR A 483 -21.43 5.70 -14.78
C THR A 483 -22.68 5.35 -13.99
N GLY A 484 -22.58 4.50 -12.97
CA GLY A 484 -23.70 4.06 -12.13
C GLY A 484 -24.50 2.87 -12.68
N GLU A 485 -24.21 2.45 -13.92
CA GLU A 485 -24.88 1.35 -14.65
C GLU A 485 -23.96 0.13 -14.72
N PRO A 486 -24.22 -0.96 -13.98
CA PRO A 486 -23.41 -2.18 -14.08
C PRO A 486 -23.53 -2.84 -15.45
N ALA A 487 -22.41 -3.26 -16.04
CA ALA A 487 -22.40 -3.99 -17.30
C ALA A 487 -22.20 -5.51 -17.12
N SER A 488 -22.76 -6.29 -18.05
CA SER A 488 -22.44 -7.72 -18.18
C SER A 488 -21.52 -7.94 -19.38
N THR A 489 -20.26 -8.31 -19.12
CA THR A 489 -19.22 -8.47 -20.12
C THR A 489 -19.44 -9.66 -21.06
N VAL A 490 -19.95 -10.79 -20.55
CA VAL A 490 -20.03 -12.06 -21.31
C VAL A 490 -20.92 -11.94 -22.56
N PRO A 491 -22.14 -11.37 -22.51
CA PRO A 491 -22.96 -11.19 -23.71
C PRO A 491 -22.30 -10.30 -24.77
N LEU A 492 -21.59 -9.25 -24.36
CA LEU A 492 -20.87 -8.33 -25.26
C LEU A 492 -19.74 -9.05 -25.98
N LEU A 493 -18.94 -9.84 -25.26
CA LEU A 493 -17.83 -10.61 -25.84
C LEU A 493 -18.34 -11.65 -26.86
N ARG A 494 -19.40 -12.38 -26.54
CA ARG A 494 -19.96 -13.38 -27.48
C ARG A 494 -20.46 -12.75 -28.77
N ARG A 495 -21.18 -11.62 -28.68
CA ARG A 495 -21.67 -10.90 -29.87
C ARG A 495 -20.51 -10.28 -30.67
N PHE A 496 -19.48 -9.77 -29.98
CA PHE A 496 -18.26 -9.31 -30.63
C PHE A 496 -17.55 -10.45 -31.37
N SER A 497 -17.32 -11.61 -30.74
CA SER A 497 -16.65 -12.77 -31.36
C SER A 497 -17.35 -13.23 -32.65
N ALA A 498 -18.68 -13.11 -32.72
CA ALA A 498 -19.44 -13.38 -33.94
C ALA A 498 -19.23 -12.28 -35.00
N ALA A 499 -19.34 -11.01 -34.63
CA ALA A 499 -19.29 -9.88 -35.55
C ALA A 499 -17.87 -9.49 -36.02
N ALA A 500 -16.84 -9.76 -35.22
CA ALA A 500 -15.46 -9.36 -35.49
C ALA A 500 -14.91 -9.98 -36.79
N ARG A 501 -15.41 -11.16 -37.18
CA ARG A 501 -15.06 -11.80 -38.46
C ARG A 501 -15.50 -11.00 -39.68
N GLU A 502 -16.55 -10.19 -39.53
CA GLU A 502 -17.14 -9.40 -40.61
C GLU A 502 -16.61 -7.96 -40.67
N ARG A 503 -15.70 -7.57 -39.75
CA ARG A 503 -15.13 -6.22 -39.66
C ARG A 503 -13.59 -6.23 -39.53
N PRO A 504 -12.86 -6.85 -40.48
CA PRO A 504 -11.41 -7.04 -40.37
C PRO A 504 -10.61 -5.72 -40.33
N VAL A 505 -11.07 -4.67 -41.02
CA VAL A 505 -10.39 -3.37 -41.05
C VAL A 505 -10.43 -2.68 -39.69
N LEU A 506 -11.60 -2.65 -39.05
CA LEU A 506 -11.75 -1.99 -37.74
C LEU A 506 -10.98 -2.73 -36.64
N LEU A 507 -10.99 -4.07 -36.69
CA LEU A 507 -10.18 -4.88 -35.77
C LEU A 507 -8.68 -4.65 -36.00
N ARG A 508 -8.23 -4.53 -37.26
CA ARG A 508 -6.85 -4.16 -37.59
C ARG A 508 -6.48 -2.79 -37.01
N ASP A 509 -7.34 -1.79 -37.16
CA ASP A 509 -7.08 -0.44 -36.64
C ASP A 509 -7.02 -0.40 -35.10
N LEU A 510 -7.87 -1.17 -34.43
CA LEU A 510 -7.82 -1.38 -32.99
C LEU A 510 -6.50 -2.03 -32.56
N SER A 511 -6.06 -3.08 -33.27
CA SER A 511 -4.79 -3.76 -33.00
C SER A 511 -3.59 -2.84 -33.19
N LEU A 512 -3.51 -2.12 -34.32
CA LEU A 512 -2.42 -1.18 -34.59
C LEU A 512 -2.37 -0.04 -33.56
N THR A 513 -3.54 0.45 -33.13
CA THR A 513 -3.64 1.47 -32.08
C THR A 513 -3.13 0.94 -30.74
N ALA A 514 -3.47 -0.31 -30.40
CA ALA A 514 -3.02 -0.95 -29.17
C ALA A 514 -1.50 -1.21 -29.16
N GLU A 515 -0.94 -1.68 -30.29
CA GLU A 515 0.50 -1.83 -30.50
C GLU A 515 1.24 -0.50 -30.35
N ARG A 516 0.72 0.58 -30.96
CA ARG A 516 1.28 1.92 -30.84
C ARG A 516 1.26 2.42 -29.40
N ALA A 517 0.18 2.18 -28.66
CA ALA A 517 0.09 2.55 -27.25
C ALA A 517 1.10 1.78 -26.38
N ALA A 518 1.24 0.46 -26.59
CA ALA A 518 2.21 -0.37 -25.88
C ALA A 518 3.66 0.07 -26.15
N ALA A 519 3.99 0.36 -27.41
CA ALA A 519 5.29 0.89 -27.81
C ALA A 519 5.58 2.26 -27.17
N ALA A 520 4.58 3.16 -27.14
CA ALA A 520 4.72 4.47 -26.52
C ALA A 520 4.98 4.38 -25.01
N VAL A 521 4.27 3.51 -24.30
CA VAL A 521 4.52 3.26 -22.87
C VAL A 521 5.92 2.66 -22.66
N ALA A 522 6.34 1.72 -23.51
CA ALA A 522 7.69 1.15 -23.44
C ALA A 522 8.80 2.21 -23.63
N ALA A 523 8.55 3.22 -24.48
CA ALA A 523 9.47 4.31 -24.77
C ALA A 523 9.35 5.51 -23.80
N GLY A 524 8.36 5.53 -22.90
CA GLY A 524 8.05 6.70 -22.08
C GLY A 524 7.47 7.89 -22.87
N ASP A 525 6.98 7.65 -24.09
CA ASP A 525 6.41 8.68 -24.97
C ASP A 525 4.98 9.00 -24.56
N ARG A 526 4.85 10.07 -23.75
CA ARG A 526 3.57 10.58 -23.27
C ARG A 526 2.62 11.00 -24.38
N VAL A 527 3.12 11.65 -25.44
CA VAL A 527 2.28 12.26 -26.47
C VAL A 527 1.66 11.17 -27.33
N THR A 528 2.49 10.22 -27.81
CA THR A 528 1.99 9.10 -28.61
C THR A 528 1.07 8.18 -27.81
N PHE A 529 1.33 7.99 -26.51
CA PHE A 529 0.44 7.22 -25.66
C PHE A 529 -0.95 7.85 -25.56
N LEU A 530 -1.03 9.16 -25.29
CA LEU A 530 -2.30 9.89 -25.20
C LEU A 530 -3.06 9.89 -26.53
N ASP A 531 -2.37 10.09 -27.66
CA ASP A 531 -2.95 9.99 -29.01
C ASP A 531 -3.57 8.60 -29.26
N ALA A 532 -2.84 7.54 -28.90
CA ALA A 532 -3.32 6.17 -29.07
C ALA A 532 -4.51 5.84 -28.13
N VAL A 533 -4.55 6.37 -26.91
CA VAL A 533 -5.70 6.23 -26.00
C VAL A 533 -6.94 6.92 -26.57
N ASP A 534 -6.79 8.14 -27.09
CA ASP A 534 -7.90 8.90 -27.68
C ASP A 534 -8.45 8.22 -28.95
N ARG A 535 -7.54 7.73 -29.80
CA ARG A 535 -7.88 6.94 -30.99
C ARG A 535 -8.59 5.64 -30.61
N SER A 536 -8.14 4.95 -29.56
CA SER A 536 -8.77 3.74 -29.04
C SER A 536 -10.23 4.01 -28.63
N GLY A 537 -10.49 5.11 -27.89
CA GLY A 537 -11.85 5.51 -27.52
C GLY A 537 -12.76 5.70 -28.74
N SER A 538 -12.26 6.39 -29.76
CA SER A 538 -13.01 6.66 -31.00
C SER A 538 -13.30 5.39 -31.80
N LEU A 539 -12.35 4.45 -31.87
CA LEU A 539 -12.53 3.16 -32.54
C LEU A 539 -13.50 2.25 -31.78
N LEU A 540 -13.53 2.28 -30.45
CA LEU A 540 -14.52 1.53 -29.64
C LEU A 540 -15.94 2.05 -29.86
N GLU A 541 -16.11 3.37 -30.01
CA GLU A 541 -17.40 3.96 -30.36
C GLU A 541 -17.86 3.54 -31.76
N GLN A 542 -16.96 3.60 -32.74
CA GLN A 542 -17.23 3.13 -34.09
C GLN A 542 -17.59 1.64 -34.12
N LEU A 543 -16.85 0.81 -33.39
CA LEU A 543 -17.12 -0.61 -33.25
C LEU A 543 -18.52 -0.85 -32.72
N GLY A 544 -18.89 -0.20 -31.61
CA GLY A 544 -20.22 -0.33 -31.02
C GLY A 544 -21.35 -0.01 -32.00
N ARG A 545 -21.18 1.05 -32.81
CA ARG A 545 -22.16 1.41 -33.85
C ARG A 545 -22.24 0.37 -34.97
N GLU A 546 -21.10 -0.08 -35.51
CA GLU A 546 -21.07 -0.98 -36.68
C GLU A 546 -21.58 -2.39 -36.42
N ILE A 547 -21.52 -2.85 -35.16
CA ILE A 547 -21.99 -4.19 -34.76
C ILE A 547 -23.24 -4.13 -33.87
N GLU A 548 -23.86 -2.95 -33.76
CA GLU A 548 -25.06 -2.69 -32.96
C GLU A 548 -24.94 -3.21 -31.52
N LEU A 549 -23.79 -2.93 -30.91
CA LEU A 549 -23.50 -3.23 -29.51
C LEU A 549 -23.33 -1.93 -28.72
N PRO A 550 -23.95 -1.81 -27.53
CA PRO A 550 -23.84 -0.63 -26.69
C PRO A 550 -22.49 -0.58 -25.95
N ILE A 551 -21.37 -0.75 -26.66
CA ILE A 551 -20.02 -0.65 -26.08
C ILE A 551 -19.85 0.71 -25.41
N VAL A 552 -20.24 1.78 -26.11
CA VAL A 552 -20.27 3.14 -25.58
C VAL A 552 -21.72 3.53 -25.33
N THR A 553 -22.16 3.44 -24.07
CA THR A 553 -23.49 3.89 -23.65
C THR A 553 -23.58 5.42 -23.69
N PRO A 554 -24.79 6.00 -23.67
CA PRO A 554 -24.94 7.45 -23.56
C PRO A 554 -24.23 8.04 -22.34
N ALA A 555 -24.19 7.33 -21.21
CA ALA A 555 -23.47 7.76 -20.01
C ALA A 555 -21.95 7.75 -20.22
N LEU A 556 -21.39 6.72 -20.86
CA LEU A 556 -19.97 6.67 -21.23
C LEU A 556 -19.60 7.75 -22.26
N ALA A 557 -20.47 8.01 -23.23
CA ALA A 557 -20.27 9.07 -24.20
C ALA A 557 -20.22 10.46 -23.52
N ARG A 558 -21.13 10.73 -22.58
CA ARG A 558 -21.10 11.94 -21.75
C ARG A 558 -19.80 12.03 -20.95
N LEU A 559 -19.39 10.95 -20.29
CA LEU A 559 -18.15 10.86 -19.51
C LEU A 559 -16.93 11.27 -20.32
N VAL A 560 -16.79 10.71 -21.52
CA VAL A 560 -15.68 11.04 -22.43
C VAL A 560 -15.78 12.49 -22.90
N SER A 561 -16.97 12.93 -23.28
CA SER A 561 -17.21 14.28 -23.81
C SER A 561 -16.85 15.39 -22.82
N VAL A 562 -17.28 15.30 -21.56
CA VAL A 562 -16.94 16.32 -20.55
C VAL A 562 -15.47 16.31 -20.17
N ALA A 563 -14.84 15.13 -20.10
CA ALA A 563 -13.42 15.03 -19.79
C ALA A 563 -12.56 15.68 -20.92
N ARG A 564 -12.95 15.45 -22.18
CA ARG A 564 -12.32 16.11 -23.35
C ARG A 564 -12.52 17.63 -23.34
N ARG A 565 -13.70 18.14 -22.94
CA ARG A 565 -13.92 19.59 -22.76
C ARG A 565 -13.04 20.21 -21.67
N ALA A 566 -12.69 19.44 -20.65
CA ALA A 566 -11.70 19.82 -19.64
C ALA A 566 -10.23 19.64 -20.12
N GLY A 567 -10.03 19.27 -21.38
CA GLY A 567 -8.72 19.11 -22.03
C GLY A 567 -8.03 17.77 -21.76
N ALA A 568 -8.68 16.83 -21.08
CA ALA A 568 -8.11 15.50 -20.81
C ALA A 568 -8.39 14.53 -21.97
N VAL A 569 -7.55 13.52 -22.12
CA VAL A 569 -7.86 12.38 -23.01
C VAL A 569 -8.70 11.38 -22.24
N ALA A 570 -9.81 10.92 -22.82
CA ALA A 570 -10.74 10.02 -22.13
C ALA A 570 -11.30 8.95 -23.05
N LYS A 571 -11.69 7.81 -22.45
CA LYS A 571 -12.32 6.69 -23.15
C LYS A 571 -13.12 5.80 -22.19
N PRO A 572 -14.03 4.95 -22.69
CA PRO A 572 -14.58 3.83 -21.92
C PRO A 572 -13.47 2.86 -21.47
N SER A 573 -13.68 2.09 -20.41
CA SER A 573 -12.72 1.07 -19.98
C SER A 573 -13.35 -0.31 -19.83
N GLY A 574 -12.78 -1.31 -20.51
CA GLY A 574 -13.26 -2.69 -20.50
C GLY A 574 -14.22 -2.99 -21.66
N ALA A 575 -15.12 -3.96 -21.47
CA ALA A 575 -16.02 -4.39 -22.54
C ALA A 575 -17.13 -3.36 -22.87
N GLY A 576 -17.27 -2.29 -22.10
CA GLY A 576 -18.34 -1.32 -22.31
C GLY A 576 -19.71 -1.83 -21.85
N GLY A 577 -20.79 -1.17 -22.30
CA GLY A 577 -22.15 -1.46 -21.83
C GLY A 577 -22.52 -0.83 -20.48
N GLY A 578 -21.62 -0.05 -19.89
CA GLY A 578 -21.76 0.55 -18.56
C GLY A 578 -20.41 0.62 -17.84
N ASP A 579 -20.45 0.47 -16.52
CA ASP A 579 -19.30 0.47 -15.61
C ASP A 579 -18.52 1.79 -15.64
N CYS A 580 -17.25 1.75 -16.02
CA CYS A 580 -16.29 2.83 -15.86
C CYS A 580 -15.77 3.36 -17.20
N GLY A 581 -15.51 4.66 -17.25
CA GLY A 581 -14.57 5.26 -18.18
C GLY A 581 -13.30 5.73 -17.46
N ILE A 582 -12.27 6.02 -18.23
CA ILE A 582 -11.03 6.60 -17.73
C ILE A 582 -10.73 7.93 -18.41
N ALA A 583 -9.96 8.78 -17.73
CA ALA A 583 -9.33 9.94 -18.32
C ALA A 583 -7.87 10.07 -17.87
N PHE A 584 -7.01 10.58 -18.73
CA PHE A 584 -5.65 10.99 -18.41
C PHE A 584 -5.57 12.51 -18.41
N ALA A 585 -5.28 13.06 -17.23
CA ALA A 585 -4.96 14.46 -17.06
C ALA A 585 -3.44 14.67 -17.01
N THR A 586 -2.98 15.81 -17.50
CA THR A 586 -1.56 16.21 -17.53
C THR A 586 -1.17 17.20 -16.43
N SER A 587 -2.14 17.60 -15.61
CA SER A 587 -1.94 18.45 -14.43
C SER A 587 -3.05 18.20 -13.39
N ALA A 588 -2.75 18.52 -12.12
CA ALA A 588 -3.72 18.41 -11.04
C ALA A 588 -4.96 19.33 -11.24
N ALA A 589 -4.76 20.51 -11.83
CA ALA A 589 -5.84 21.44 -12.16
C ALA A 589 -6.78 20.85 -13.21
N GLN A 590 -6.23 20.25 -14.27
CA GLN A 590 -7.01 19.53 -15.26
C GLN A 590 -7.75 18.34 -14.65
N ALA A 591 -7.10 17.59 -13.77
CA ALA A 591 -7.73 16.46 -13.10
C ALA A 591 -8.92 16.87 -12.20
N ALA A 592 -8.78 17.98 -11.47
CA ALA A 592 -9.86 18.57 -10.69
C ALA A 592 -11.03 19.03 -11.58
N ALA A 593 -10.73 19.65 -12.73
CA ALA A 593 -11.75 20.07 -13.69
C ALA A 593 -12.53 18.87 -14.26
N VAL A 594 -11.84 17.77 -14.61
CA VAL A 594 -12.49 16.52 -15.07
C VAL A 594 -13.40 15.95 -13.98
N ARG A 595 -12.93 15.84 -12.73
CA ARG A 595 -13.75 15.32 -11.61
C ARG A 595 -15.01 16.15 -11.41
N THR A 596 -14.88 17.47 -11.39
CA THR A 596 -16.01 18.41 -11.26
C THR A 596 -17.00 18.24 -12.42
N ALA A 597 -16.51 18.10 -13.65
CA ALA A 597 -17.36 17.93 -14.83
C ALA A 597 -18.07 16.57 -14.86
N TRP A 598 -17.43 15.51 -14.36
CA TRP A 598 -18.09 14.20 -14.18
C TRP A 598 -19.21 14.26 -13.13
N GLU A 599 -18.95 14.87 -11.97
CA GLU A 599 -19.95 14.99 -10.91
C GLU A 599 -21.19 15.76 -11.39
N ALA A 600 -21.00 16.83 -12.17
CA ALA A 600 -22.09 17.61 -12.76
C ALA A 600 -22.99 16.79 -13.71
N GLU A 601 -22.47 15.73 -14.33
CA GLU A 601 -23.20 14.82 -15.23
C GLU A 601 -23.69 13.54 -14.52
N GLY A 602 -23.59 13.47 -13.18
CA GLY A 602 -23.97 12.30 -12.40
C GLY A 602 -23.02 11.10 -12.54
N ILE A 603 -21.81 11.32 -13.05
CA ILE A 603 -20.74 10.31 -13.10
C ILE A 603 -19.96 10.40 -11.80
N LEU A 604 -19.80 9.28 -11.09
CA LEU A 604 -19.09 9.24 -9.82
C LEU A 604 -17.57 9.09 -10.06
N PRO A 605 -16.73 10.09 -9.76
CA PRO A 605 -15.29 9.90 -9.80
C PRO A 605 -14.86 8.93 -8.71
N LEU A 606 -14.14 7.88 -9.08
CA LEU A 606 -13.61 6.91 -8.14
C LEU A 606 -12.21 7.32 -7.69
N SER A 607 -12.00 7.44 -6.38
CA SER A 607 -10.67 7.60 -5.80
C SER A 607 -9.94 6.24 -5.84
N LEU A 608 -9.17 6.02 -6.91
CA LEU A 608 -8.40 4.81 -7.16
C LEU A 608 -6.92 5.14 -7.36
N ALA A 609 -6.05 4.29 -6.83
CA ALA A 609 -4.61 4.30 -7.11
C ALA A 609 -4.22 3.02 -7.85
N ILE A 610 -3.12 3.09 -8.62
CA ILE A 610 -2.52 1.89 -9.21
C ILE A 610 -1.92 1.07 -8.07
N ALA A 611 -2.42 -0.15 -7.87
CA ALA A 611 -1.93 -1.06 -6.86
C ALA A 611 -0.53 -1.56 -7.26
N PRO A 612 0.55 -1.28 -6.49
CA PRO A 612 1.91 -1.62 -6.92
C PRO A 612 2.23 -3.12 -6.86
N ALA A 613 1.42 -3.90 -6.14
CA ALA A 613 1.58 -5.34 -5.99
C ALA A 613 0.30 -6.05 -6.41
N GLY A 614 0.46 -7.22 -7.02
CA GLY A 614 -0.63 -8.12 -7.35
C GLY A 614 -1.08 -8.95 -6.15
N VAL A 615 -1.46 -10.19 -6.43
CA VAL A 615 -1.96 -11.09 -5.41
C VAL A 615 -0.90 -11.40 -4.35
N ARG A 616 -1.34 -11.45 -3.09
CA ARG A 616 -0.49 -11.82 -1.94
C ARG A 616 -1.26 -12.78 -1.06
N ALA A 617 -0.58 -13.80 -0.53
CA ALA A 617 -1.13 -14.73 0.43
C ALA A 617 -0.18 -14.87 1.63
N TRP A 618 -0.74 -15.01 2.83
CA TRP A 618 0.00 -15.20 4.08
C TRP A 618 -0.83 -16.04 5.06
N VAL A 619 -0.14 -16.60 6.06
CA VAL A 619 -0.79 -17.31 7.17
C VAL A 619 -1.10 -16.30 8.27
N ASP A 620 -2.36 -16.21 8.67
CA ASP A 620 -2.79 -15.50 9.87
C ASP A 620 -2.68 -16.45 11.06
N ALA A 621 -1.83 -16.10 12.04
CA ALA A 621 -1.66 -16.90 13.23
C ALA A 621 -2.93 -16.78 14.09
N PRO A 622 -3.50 -17.88 14.60
CA PRO A 622 -4.66 -17.79 15.47
C PRO A 622 -4.32 -16.90 16.67
N ALA A 623 -5.18 -15.92 16.95
CA ALA A 623 -5.10 -15.14 18.17
C ALA A 623 -5.03 -16.12 19.34
N SER A 624 -3.97 -16.05 20.14
CA SER A 624 -3.87 -16.83 21.37
C SER A 624 -5.05 -16.46 22.24
N GLN A 625 -6.05 -17.35 22.34
CA GLN A 625 -7.09 -17.21 23.34
C GLN A 625 -6.38 -17.15 24.69
N GLY A 626 -6.54 -16.03 25.41
CA GLY A 626 -5.99 -15.87 26.74
C GLY A 626 -6.49 -17.04 27.59
N ALA A 627 -5.54 -17.83 28.10
CA ALA A 627 -5.83 -18.74 29.18
C ALA A 627 -6.39 -17.89 30.33
N SER A 628 -7.69 -18.05 30.58
CA SER A 628 -8.29 -17.64 31.85
C SER A 628 -7.62 -18.50 32.92
N LEU A 629 -6.71 -17.91 33.68
CA LEU A 629 -6.39 -18.40 35.02
C LEU A 629 -7.62 -18.10 35.88
N GLY A 630 -8.45 -19.12 36.06
CA GLY A 630 -9.46 -19.25 37.10
C GLY A 630 -9.14 -20.49 37.91
#